data_AF-A0A5E4RXJ7-F1
#
_entry.id   AF-A0A5E4RXJ7-F1
#
_cell.length_a   1.000
_cell.length_b   1.000
_cell.length_c   1.000
_cell.angle_alpha   90.00
_cell.angle_beta   90.00
_cell.angle_gamma   90.00
#
_symmetry.space_group_name_H-M   'P 1'
#
loop_
_entity.id
_entity.type
_entity.pdbx_description
1 polymer ?
#
loop_
_entity_poly.entity_id
_entity_poly.type
_entity_poly.pdbx_seq_one_letter_code
_entity_poly.pdbx_strand_id
1 'polypeptide(L)'
;MFEEIRGLGLLLGAVLKPAYAGKAKDIVRAAEQSGLMLLIAGPDVIRFAPALNISAEEAEEGLRRLDAAVGAFVAAHPPAFMERTA
;
A
#
# COMPACT_ATOMS: atom_id res chain seq x y z
N MET A 1 -1.04 -8.94 -2.02
CA MET A 1 -0.37 -7.66 -1.75
C MET A 1 0.24 -7.64 -0.36
N PHE A 2 -0.58 -7.66 0.71
CA PHE A 2 -0.11 -7.62 2.10
C PHE A 2 -0.14 -9.01 2.76
N GLU A 3 0.83 -9.27 3.64
CA GLU A 3 0.94 -10.48 4.48
C GLU A 3 0.18 -10.30 5.79
N GLU A 4 0.41 -9.16 6.46
CA GLU A 4 -0.12 -8.86 7.78
C GLU A 4 -0.43 -7.36 7.88
N ILE A 5 -1.51 -7.01 8.58
CA ILE A 5 -1.79 -5.65 9.02
C ILE A 5 -1.65 -5.62 10.55
N ARG A 6 -0.81 -4.72 11.06
CA ARG A 6 -0.54 -4.57 12.50
C ARG A 6 -0.56 -3.12 12.92
N GLY A 7 -0.86 -2.83 14.18
CA GLY A 7 -0.87 -1.48 14.71
C GLY A 7 -1.95 -1.27 15.77
N LEU A 8 -2.17 0.00 16.12
CA LEU A 8 -3.14 0.43 17.13
C LEU A 8 -3.87 1.68 16.63
N GLY A 9 -5.21 1.63 16.64
CA GLY A 9 -6.04 2.71 16.13
C GLY A 9 -5.73 3.03 14.66
N LEU A 10 -5.45 4.30 14.35
CA LEU A 10 -5.15 4.77 13.00
C LEU A 10 -3.66 4.67 12.63
N LEU A 11 -2.78 4.25 13.54
CA LEU A 11 -1.38 4.02 13.25
C LEU A 11 -1.19 2.55 12.84
N LEU A 12 -1.28 2.30 11.54
CA LEU A 12 -1.27 0.95 10.97
C LEU A 12 -0.04 0.73 10.09
N GLY A 13 0.53 -0.46 10.16
CA GLY A 13 1.58 -0.96 9.28
C GLY A 13 1.06 -2.13 8.46
N ALA A 14 1.13 -2.01 7.13
CA ALA A 14 0.83 -3.09 6.20
C ALA A 14 2.13 -3.74 5.72
N VAL A 15 2.37 -4.97 6.18
CA VAL A 15 3.54 -5.78 5.83
C VAL A 15 3.32 -6.37 4.44
N LEU A 16 4.29 -6.21 3.56
CA LEU A 16 4.24 -6.75 2.20
C LEU A 16 4.44 -8.27 2.20
N LYS A 17 3.76 -8.95 1.27
CA LYS A 17 4.05 -10.37 1.02
C LYS A 17 5.49 -10.55 0.53
N PRO A 18 6.12 -11.72 0.76
CA PRO A 18 7.48 -12.00 0.29
C PRO A 18 7.69 -11.76 -1.22
N ALA A 19 6.65 -11.96 -2.04
CA ALA A 19 6.67 -11.67 -3.48
C ALA A 19 6.95 -10.19 -3.82
N TYR A 20 6.79 -9.28 -2.85
CA TYR A 20 7.01 -7.84 -2.99
C TYR A 20 8.04 -7.33 -1.97
N ALA A 21 8.96 -8.18 -1.51
CA ALA A 21 10.01 -7.76 -0.57
C ALA A 21 10.85 -6.60 -1.14
N GLY A 22 11.13 -5.60 -0.30
CA GLY A 22 11.85 -4.38 -0.64
C GLY A 22 11.06 -3.35 -1.44
N LYS A 23 9.78 -3.61 -1.75
CA LYS A 23 8.99 -2.78 -2.67
C LYS A 23 8.15 -1.70 -2.00
N ALA A 24 8.24 -1.49 -0.68
CA ALA A 24 7.43 -0.48 0.01
C ALA A 24 7.61 0.92 -0.61
N LYS A 25 8.84 1.28 -0.98
CA LYS A 25 9.13 2.57 -1.63
C LYS A 25 8.49 2.71 -3.00
N ASP A 26 8.47 1.65 -3.80
CA ASP A 26 7.89 1.66 -5.14
C ASP A 26 6.36 1.83 -5.07
N ILE A 27 5.72 1.19 -4.08
CA ILE A 27 4.28 1.31 -3.85
C ILE A 27 3.92 2.71 -3.34
N VAL A 28 4.69 3.28 -2.42
CA VAL A 28 4.47 4.66 -1.95
C VAL A 28 4.60 5.65 -3.10
N ARG A 29 5.57 5.47 -4.01
CA ARG A 29 5.66 6.28 -5.23
C ARG A 29 4.44 6.15 -6.15
N ALA A 30 3.89 4.94 -6.30
CA ALA A 30 2.64 4.75 -7.05
C ALA A 30 1.44 5.44 -6.38
N ALA A 31 1.39 5.43 -5.05
CA ALA A 31 0.37 6.14 -4.27
C ALA A 31 0.48 7.67 -4.45
N GLU A 32 1.71 8.22 -4.43
CA GLU A 32 1.97 9.64 -4.67
C GLU A 32 1.44 10.09 -6.05
N GLN A 33 1.63 9.27 -7.08
CA GLN A 33 1.09 9.52 -8.43
C GLN A 33 -0.45 9.51 -8.46
N SER A 34 -1.07 8.79 -7.53
CA SER A 34 -2.52 8.72 -7.34
C SER A 34 -3.04 9.79 -6.36
N GLY A 35 -2.20 10.74 -5.96
CA GLY A 35 -2.56 11.81 -5.03
C GLY A 35 -2.80 11.33 -3.59
N LEU A 36 -2.19 10.21 -3.19
CA LEU A 36 -2.24 9.67 -1.84
C LEU A 36 -0.85 9.67 -1.21
N MET A 37 -0.71 10.32 -0.06
CA MET A 37 0.53 10.33 0.70
C MET A 37 0.54 9.18 1.72
N LEU A 38 1.58 8.35 1.66
CA LEU A 38 1.82 7.23 2.59
C LEU A 38 3.23 7.29 3.15
N LEU A 39 3.47 6.60 4.25
CA LEU A 39 4.77 6.55 4.90
C LEU A 39 5.40 5.16 4.74
N ILE A 40 6.71 5.06 4.92
CA ILE A 40 7.46 3.80 4.93
C ILE A 40 7.96 3.57 6.36
N ALA A 41 7.68 2.40 6.93
CA ALA A 41 8.20 2.00 8.24
C ALA A 41 9.37 0.99 8.16
N GLY A 42 9.63 0.47 6.97
CA GLY A 42 10.72 -0.43 6.64
C GLY A 42 10.64 -0.84 5.17
N PRO A 43 11.64 -1.56 4.62
CA PRO A 43 11.67 -1.95 3.21
C PRO A 43 10.42 -2.76 2.77
N ASP A 44 9.78 -3.44 3.72
CA ASP A 44 8.63 -4.31 3.51
C ASP A 44 7.35 -3.80 4.19
N VAL A 45 7.32 -2.56 4.71
CA VAL A 45 6.18 -2.08 5.51
C VAL A 45 5.75 -0.68 5.09
N ILE A 46 4.50 -0.58 4.62
CA ILE A 46 3.81 0.69 4.36
C ILE A 46 3.10 1.11 5.65
N ARG A 47 3.22 2.38 6.02
CA ARG A 47 2.62 2.95 7.23
C ARG A 47 1.51 3.94 6.88
N PHE A 48 0.35 3.70 7.49
CA PHE A 48 -0.78 4.60 7.54
C PHE A 48 -0.74 5.34 8.87
N ALA A 49 -0.77 6.67 8.79
CA ALA A 49 -0.81 7.56 9.94
C ALA A 49 -1.61 8.83 9.58
N PRO A 50 -2.91 8.70 9.25
CA PRO A 50 -3.75 9.86 8.99
C PRO A 50 -3.97 10.69 10.27
N ALA A 51 -4.54 11.88 10.11
CA ALA A 51 -4.96 12.70 11.25
C ALA A 51 -6.03 11.96 12.08
N LEU A 52 -6.05 12.19 13.40
CA LEU A 52 -7.00 11.51 14.31
C LEU A 52 -8.46 11.95 14.10
N ASN A 53 -8.65 13.09 13.45
CA ASN A 53 -9.95 13.66 13.12
C ASN A 53 -10.28 13.52 11.62
N ILE A 54 -9.62 12.61 10.89
CA ILE A 54 -9.96 12.29 9.51
C ILE A 54 -11.43 11.88 9.39
N SER A 55 -12.14 12.38 8.39
CA SER A 55 -13.52 11.96 8.15
C SER A 55 -13.60 10.58 7.51
N ALA A 56 -14.78 9.94 7.59
CA ALA A 56 -15.00 8.66 6.92
C ALA A 56 -14.84 8.79 5.40
N GLU A 57 -15.33 9.90 4.82
CA GLU A 57 -15.26 10.19 3.39
C GLU A 57 -13.82 10.38 2.91
N GLU A 58 -13.00 11.10 3.69
CA GLU A 58 -11.57 11.26 3.41
C GLU A 58 -10.82 9.93 3.47
N ALA A 59 -11.15 9.09 4.47
CA ALA A 59 -10.56 7.76 4.60
C ALA A 59 -10.96 6.84 3.43
N GLU A 60 -12.23 6.83 3.03
CA GLU A 60 -12.71 6.08 1.86
C GLU A 60 -12.05 6.55 0.56
N GLU A 61 -11.92 7.85 0.36
CA GLU A 61 -11.23 8.41 -0.81
C GLU A 61 -9.75 8.02 -0.82
N GLY A 62 -9.07 8.07 0.33
CA GLY A 62 -7.71 7.59 0.48
C GLY A 62 -7.57 6.10 0.12
N LEU A 63 -8.52 5.26 0.54
CA LEU A 63 -8.55 3.84 0.20
C LEU A 63 -8.83 3.60 -1.30
N ARG A 64 -9.69 4.38 -1.94
CA ARG A 64 -9.90 4.31 -3.41
C ARG A 64 -8.61 4.62 -4.18
N ARG A 65 -7.87 5.66 -3.77
CA ARG A 65 -6.57 6.01 -4.37
C ARG A 65 -5.53 4.94 -4.12
N LEU A 66 -5.53 4.34 -2.93
CA LEU A 66 -4.65 3.22 -2.61
C LEU A 66 -4.92 2.04 -3.54
N ASP A 67 -6.18 1.68 -3.77
CA ASP A 67 -6.54 0.55 -4.63
C ASP A 67 -6.07 0.77 -6.07
N ALA A 68 -6.26 1.97 -6.62
CA ALA A 68 -5.73 2.34 -7.93
C ALA A 68 -4.20 2.24 -8.00
N ALA A 69 -3.50 2.75 -6.98
CA ALA A 69 -2.04 2.71 -6.91
C ALA A 69 -1.49 1.28 -6.79
N VAL A 70 -2.12 0.45 -5.95
CA VAL A 70 -1.76 -0.97 -5.78
C VAL A 70 -2.05 -1.74 -7.07
N GLY A 71 -3.18 -1.50 -7.72
CA GLY A 71 -3.51 -2.11 -9.02
C GLY A 71 -2.47 -1.78 -10.08
N ALA A 72 -2.10 -0.51 -10.22
CA ALA A 72 -1.05 -0.08 -11.15
C ALA A 72 0.32 -0.70 -10.81
N PHE A 73 0.69 -0.73 -9.52
CA PHE A 73 1.94 -1.33 -9.06
C PHE A 73 2.01 -2.82 -9.39
N VAL A 74 0.95 -3.59 -9.10
CA VAL A 74 0.89 -5.04 -9.36
C VAL A 74 0.90 -5.33 -10.86
N ALA A 75 0.21 -4.54 -11.68
CA ALA A 75 0.25 -4.68 -13.13
C ALA A 75 1.67 -4.48 -13.70
N ALA A 76 2.43 -3.53 -13.13
CA ALA A 76 3.83 -3.29 -13.51
C ALA A 76 4.82 -4.29 -12.89
N HIS A 77 4.45 -4.95 -11.78
CA HIS A 77 5.27 -5.92 -11.05
C HIS A 77 4.48 -7.20 -10.78
N PRO A 78 4.09 -7.93 -11.83
CA PRO A 78 3.32 -9.15 -11.65
C PRO A 78 4.12 -10.13 -10.78
N PRO A 79 3.48 -10.77 -9.78
CA PRO A 79 4.17 -11.77 -8.98
C PRO A 79 4.46 -13.01 -9.83
N ALA A 80 5.58 -13.68 -9.57
CA ALA A 80 6.07 -14.82 -10.37
C ALA A 80 5.07 -16.00 -10.51
N PHE A 81 4.00 -16.07 -9.70
CA PHE A 81 2.95 -17.07 -9.88
C PHE A 81 1.93 -16.69 -10.96
N MET A 82 1.73 -15.41 -11.26
CA MET A 82 0.82 -14.94 -12.32
C MET A 82 1.40 -15.16 -13.72
N GLU A 83 2.73 -15.09 -13.87
CA GLU A 83 3.43 -15.28 -15.16
C GLU A 83 3.28 -16.71 -15.74
N ARG A 84 2.95 -17.71 -14.92
CA ARG A 84 2.80 -19.12 -15.35
C ARG A 84 1.41 -19.48 -15.91
N THR A 85 0.53 -18.50 -16.02
CA THR A 85 -0.87 -18.68 -16.47
C THR A 85 -1.15 -18.05 -17.84
N ALA A 86 -0.10 -17.58 -18.53
CA ALA A 86 -0.17 -17.03 -19.89
C ALA A 86 0.36 -18.03 -20.92
#